data_AF-A0A376J675-F1
#
_entry.id   AF-A0A376J675-F1
#
_cell.length_a   1.000
_cell.length_b   1.000
_cell.length_c   1.000
_cell.angle_alpha   90.00
_cell.angle_beta   90.00
_cell.angle_gamma   90.00
#
_symmetry.space_group_name_H-M   'P 1'
#
loop_
_entity.id
_entity.type
_entity.pdbx_description
1 polymer ?
#
loop_
_entity_poly.entity_id
_entity_poly.type
_entity_poly.pdbx_seq_one_letter_code
_entity_poly.pdbx_strand_id
1 'polypeptide(L)' 'MLKLLKTIMRAGTATVKYPFAPLEVSPGFRGKPDLMPSQCIACGACACACPANALTIQTDDQQNTRT' A
#
# COMPACT_ATOMS: atom_id res chain seq x y z
N MET A 1 -19.84 -1.17 -40.97
CA MET A 1 -19.34 -2.16 -39.99
C MET A 1 -17.81 -2.24 -39.88
N LEU A 2 -17.02 -2.20 -40.97
CA LEU A 2 -15.54 -2.28 -40.89
C LEU A 2 -14.88 -1.22 -39.99
N LYS A 3 -15.47 -0.02 -39.85
CA LYS A 3 -14.95 1.03 -38.97
C LYS A 3 -14.88 0.58 -37.50
N LEU A 4 -15.89 -0.16 -37.03
CA LEU A 4 -15.94 -0.67 -35.66
C LEU A 4 -14.82 -1.69 -35.42
N LEU A 5 -14.63 -2.62 -36.36
CA LEU A 5 -13.56 -3.63 -36.29
C LEU A 5 -12.17 -2.97 -36.23
N LYS A 6 -11.94 -1.95 -37.06
CA LYS A 6 -10.68 -1.17 -37.05
C LYS A 6 -10.44 -0.47 -35.71
N THR A 7 -11.49 0.04 -35.06
CA THR A 7 -11.39 0.68 -33.74
C THR A 7 -11.05 -0.34 -32.65
N ILE A 8 -11.70 -1.50 -32.64
CA ILE A 8 -11.45 -2.56 -31.65
C ILE A 8 -10.01 -3.06 -31.74
N MET A 9 -9.49 -3.30 -32.95
CA MET A 9 -8.10 -3.72 -33.13
C MET A 9 -7.08 -2.67 -32.67
N ARG A 10 -7.40 -1.38 -32.80
CA ARG A 10 -6.54 -0.29 -32.32
C ARG A 10 -6.56 -0.12 -30.81
N ALA A 11 -7.71 -0.37 -30.17
CA ALA A 11 -7.87 -0.24 -28.74
C ALA A 11 -7.13 -1.34 -27.96
N GLY A 12 -7.04 -2.55 -28.55
CA GLY A 12 -6.38 -3.69 -27.91
C GLY A 12 -7.13 -4.18 -26.67
N THR A 13 -6.44 -4.99 -25.86
CA THR A 13 -7.00 -5.56 -24.63
C THR A 13 -6.80 -4.61 -23.46
N ALA A 14 -7.91 -4.09 -22.91
CA ALA A 14 -7.87 -3.19 -21.75
C ALA A 14 -7.77 -3.93 -20.40
N THR A 15 -8.02 -5.24 -20.37
CA THR A 15 -8.03 -6.03 -19.14
C THR A 15 -6.65 -6.53 -18.75
N VAL A 16 -6.42 -6.66 -17.44
CA VAL A 16 -5.23 -7.28 -16.86
C VAL A 16 -5.52 -8.71 -16.41
N LYS A 17 -4.49 -9.54 -16.28
CA LYS A 17 -4.62 -10.96 -15.88
C LYS A 17 -4.72 -11.14 -14.36
N TYR A 18 -5.52 -10.35 -13.66
CA TYR A 18 -5.78 -10.57 -12.24
C TYR A 18 -6.58 -11.88 -12.04
N PRO A 19 -6.26 -12.74 -11.05
CA PRO A 19 -5.24 -12.61 -10.00
C PRO A 19 -3.86 -13.21 -10.37
N PHE A 20 -3.69 -13.73 -11.59
CA PHE A 20 -2.47 -14.43 -12.02
C PHE A 20 -1.28 -13.50 -12.37
N ALA A 21 -1.52 -12.19 -12.45
CA ALA A 21 -0.48 -11.16 -12.57
C ALA A 21 -0.85 -9.94 -11.71
N PRO A 22 0.10 -9.34 -10.96
CA PRO A 22 -0.15 -8.16 -10.16
C PRO A 22 -0.38 -6.92 -11.05
N LEU A 23 -1.08 -5.93 -10.51
CA LEU A 23 -1.19 -4.62 -11.12
C LEU A 23 0.15 -3.87 -10.97
N GLU A 24 0.57 -3.17 -12.02
CA GLU A 24 1.65 -2.21 -11.92
C GLU A 24 1.20 -1.04 -11.03
N VAL A 25 1.95 -0.79 -9.96
CA VAL A 25 1.71 0.32 -9.04
C VAL A 25 2.78 1.39 -9.22
N SER A 26 2.40 2.65 -8.99
CA SER A 26 3.36 3.75 -9.06
C SER A 26 4.39 3.65 -7.92
N PRO A 27 5.62 4.17 -8.09
CA PRO A 27 6.64 4.13 -7.04
C PRO A 27 6.24 4.81 -5.72
N GLY A 28 5.30 5.76 -5.77
CA GLY A 28 4.76 6.47 -4.59
C GLY A 28 3.46 5.90 -4.03
N PHE A 29 3.05 4.70 -4.46
CA PHE A 29 1.81 4.09 -4.02
C PHE A 29 1.84 3.84 -2.49
N ARG A 30 0.86 4.39 -1.77
CA ARG A 30 0.72 4.21 -0.32
C ARG A 30 -0.06 2.93 -0.04
N GLY A 31 0.66 1.82 0.09
CA GLY A 31 0.12 0.51 0.44
C GLY A 31 -0.02 0.27 1.95
N LYS A 32 0.17 -0.97 2.39
CA LYS A 32 0.17 -1.33 3.81
C LYS A 32 1.34 -0.64 4.54
N PRO A 33 1.09 0.11 5.62
CA PRO A 33 2.17 0.59 6.49
C PRO A 33 3.03 -0.57 7.01
N ASP A 34 4.32 -0.30 7.18
CA ASP A 34 5.27 -1.25 7.73
C ASP A 34 6.09 -0.57 8.82
N LEU A 35 6.22 -1.25 9.97
CA LEU A 35 6.95 -0.74 11.13
C LEU A 35 8.29 -1.48 11.21
N MET A 36 9.37 -0.73 11.41
CA MET A 36 10.68 -1.29 11.76
C MET A 36 10.93 -1.09 13.26
N PRO A 37 10.66 -2.10 14.13
CA PRO A 37 10.70 -1.90 15.58
C PRO A 37 12.08 -1.51 16.10
N SER A 38 13.15 -1.97 15.45
CA SER A 38 14.54 -1.65 15.81
C SER A 38 14.89 -0.17 15.68
N GLN A 39 14.18 0.59 14.83
CA GLN A 39 14.37 2.03 14.64
C GLN A 39 13.36 2.86 15.45
N CYS A 40 12.28 2.24 15.93
CA CYS A 40 11.28 2.92 16.74
C CYS A 40 11.86 3.30 18.10
N ILE A 41 11.68 4.55 18.54
CA ILE A 41 12.09 5.03 19.88
C ILE A 41 10.90 5.27 20.80
N ALA A 42 9.71 4.76 20.44
CA ALA A 42 8.46 4.91 21.17
C ALA A 42 8.06 6.38 21.50
N CYS A 43 8.33 7.32 20.60
CA CYS A 43 8.04 8.74 20.83
C CYS A 43 6.55 9.12 20.71
N GLY A 44 5.70 8.26 20.14
CA GLY A 44 4.27 8.54 19.96
C GLY A 44 3.89 9.54 18.87
N ALA A 45 4.86 10.12 18.16
CA ALA A 45 4.60 11.13 17.13
C ALA A 45 3.70 10.61 15.99
N CYS A 46 3.87 9.34 15.58
CA CYS A 46 3.04 8.73 14.54
C CYS A 46 1.57 8.60 14.98
N ALA A 47 1.31 8.22 16.23
CA ALA A 47 -0.04 8.13 16.78
C ALA A 47 -0.69 9.51 16.91
N CYS A 48 0.06 10.50 17.42
CA CYS A 48 -0.42 11.89 17.52
C CYS A 48 -0.73 12.51 16.15
N ALA A 49 0.10 12.24 15.13
CA ALA A 49 -0.10 12.74 13.78
C ALA A 49 -1.21 12.00 13.00
N CYS A 50 -1.72 10.87 13.50
CA CYS A 50 -2.69 10.06 12.77
C CYS A 50 -4.07 10.74 12.76
N PRO A 51 -4.59 11.17 11.60
CA PRO A 51 -5.86 11.88 11.54
C PRO A 51 -7.06 10.96 11.86
N ALA A 52 -6.92 9.66 11.60
CA ALA A 52 -7.95 8.66 11.87
C ALA A 52 -7.85 8.05 13.28
N ASN A 53 -6.84 8.44 14.06
CA ASN A 53 -6.54 7.85 15.37
C ASN A 53 -6.45 6.31 15.33
N ALA A 54 -5.83 5.77 14.28
CA ALA A 54 -5.77 4.33 14.00
C ALA A 54 -4.54 3.62 14.57
N LEU A 55 -3.66 4.34 15.26
CA LEU A 55 -2.39 3.83 15.79
C LEU A 55 -2.41 3.88 17.32
N THR A 56 -1.91 2.82 17.95
CA THR A 56 -1.70 2.70 19.39
C THR A 56 -0.24 2.36 19.62
N ILE A 57 0.38 2.94 20.64
CA ILE A 57 1.78 2.66 21.00
C ILE A 57 1.83 1.79 22.25
N GLN A 58 2.62 0.73 22.18
CA GLN A 58 2.90 -0.19 23.28
C GLN A 58 4.40 -0.50 23.32
N THR A 59 4.95 -0.57 24.53
CA THR A 59 6.35 -0.88 24.81
C THR A 59 6.43 -2.01 25.82
N ASP A 60 7.21 -3.03 25.50
CA ASP A 60 7.58 -4.09 26.43
C ASP A 60 9.10 -4.08 26.61
N ASP A 61 9.55 -3.61 27.77
CA ASP A 61 10.98 -3.53 28.11
C ASP A 61 11.61 -4.90 28.35
N GLN A 62 10.84 -5.90 28.79
CA GLN A 62 11.35 -7.25 29.01
C GLN A 62 11.64 -7.96 27.68
N GLN A 63 10.82 -7.69 26.67
CA GLN A 63 10.92 -8.30 25.34
C GLN A 63 11.60 -7.37 24.31
N ASN A 64 11.93 -6.14 24.70
CA ASN A 64 12.42 -5.07 23.82
C ASN A 64 11.54 -4.87 22.57
N THR A 65 10.21 -4.97 22.76
CA THR A 65 9.22 -4.86 21.68
C THR A 65 8.61 -3.46 21.71
N ARG A 66 8.48 -2.85 20.53
CA ARG A 66 7.88 -1.52 20.33
C ARG A 66 6.90 -1.62 19.17
N THR A 67 5.63 -1.41 19.42
CA THR A 67 4.53 -1.50 18.42
C THR A 67 3.64 -0.29 18.49
#